data_AF-A0AAE4AWK4-F1
#
_entry.id   AF-A0AAE4AWK4-F1
#
_cell.length_a   1.000
_cell.length_b   1.000
_cell.length_c   1.000
_cell.angle_alpha   90.00
_cell.angle_beta   90.00
_cell.angle_gamma   90.00
#
_symmetry.space_group_name_H-M   'P 1'
#
loop_
_entity.id
_entity.type
_entity.pdbx_description
1 polymer ?
#
loop_
_entity_poly.entity_id
_entity_poly.type
_entity_poly.pdbx_seq_one_letter_code
_entity_poly.pdbx_strand_id
1 'polypeptide(L)'
;MIESAARLLILLAIGGMAGAAAFTHVHDLTVAHGQPDWIGWANAVAIELMAIYLGLEIRARRRAGRKVGFVAVLLIGFALLSLAAQVAEAELSVWGWIVAAVPSLAFLALVKVVLSSAPALAAGSDAPDVADKTPDVEITVVKPQQDEPTSPVRPPLRPVPLVRIDAAEVGR
;
A
#
# COMPACT_ATOMS: atom_id res chain seq x y z
N MET A 1 3.83 30.17 -9.24
CA MET A 1 2.36 30.01 -9.31
C MET A 1 1.88 29.62 -10.71
N ILE A 2 2.25 30.37 -11.78
CA ILE A 2 1.83 30.07 -13.17
C ILE A 2 2.25 28.67 -13.61
N GLU A 3 3.49 28.26 -13.34
CA GLU A 3 3.98 26.92 -13.70
C GLU A 3 3.21 25.79 -13.00
N SER A 4 2.88 25.95 -11.71
CA SER A 4 2.08 24.97 -10.97
C SER A 4 0.66 24.85 -11.50
N ALA A 5 0.03 25.99 -11.84
CA ALA A 5 -1.29 26.00 -12.46
C ALA A 5 -1.26 25.35 -13.85
N ALA A 6 -0.26 25.66 -14.67
CA ALA A 6 -0.08 25.04 -15.98
C ALA A 6 0.11 23.52 -15.88
N ARG A 7 0.96 23.05 -14.95
CA ARG A 7 1.13 21.62 -14.67
C ARG A 7 -0.20 20.96 -14.27
N LEU A 8 -0.95 21.58 -13.36
CA LEU A 8 -2.25 21.04 -12.94
C LEU A 8 -3.24 20.97 -14.10
N LEU A 9 -3.32 22.01 -14.93
CA LEU A 9 -4.19 22.04 -16.10
C LEU A 9 -3.82 20.95 -17.11
N ILE A 10 -2.53 20.75 -17.38
CA ILE A 10 -2.05 19.67 -18.27
C ILE A 10 -2.44 18.30 -17.71
N LEU A 11 -2.23 18.07 -16.41
CA LEU A 11 -2.59 16.80 -15.77
C LEU A 11 -4.11 16.56 -15.78
N LEU A 12 -4.91 17.59 -15.56
CA LEU A 12 -6.37 17.50 -15.65
C LEU A 12 -6.84 17.22 -17.09
N ALA A 13 -6.23 17.86 -18.09
CA ALA A 13 -6.58 17.65 -19.49
C ALA A 13 -6.23 16.22 -19.95
N ILE A 14 -4.99 15.77 -19.71
CA ILE A 14 -4.55 14.41 -20.02
C ILE A 14 -5.41 13.39 -19.26
N GLY A 15 -5.65 13.63 -17.98
CA GLY A 15 -6.42 12.74 -17.12
C GLY A 15 -7.88 12.63 -17.49
N GLY A 16 -8.51 13.76 -17.80
CA GLY A 16 -9.90 13.78 -18.24
C GLY A 16 -10.08 13.00 -19.53
N MET A 17 -9.22 13.21 -20.52
CA MET A 17 -9.31 12.50 -21.81
C MET A 17 -8.96 11.02 -21.68
N ALA A 18 -7.84 10.69 -21.02
CA ALA A 18 -7.42 9.31 -20.83
C ALA A 18 -8.40 8.52 -19.96
N GLY A 19 -8.93 9.16 -18.91
CA GLY A 19 -9.99 8.60 -18.07
C GLY A 19 -11.28 8.38 -18.85
N ALA A 20 -11.77 9.36 -19.60
CA ALA A 20 -12.98 9.20 -20.41
C ALA A 20 -12.85 8.02 -21.39
N ALA A 21 -11.72 7.89 -22.07
CA ALA A 21 -11.45 6.75 -22.95
C ALA A 21 -11.42 5.41 -22.19
N ALA A 22 -10.70 5.32 -21.07
CA ALA A 22 -10.62 4.08 -20.28
C ALA A 22 -12.01 3.61 -19.80
N PHE A 23 -12.82 4.52 -19.26
CA PHE A 23 -14.17 4.18 -18.79
C PHE A 23 -15.09 3.78 -19.94
N THR A 24 -15.00 4.48 -21.08
CA THR A 24 -15.84 4.19 -22.27
C THR A 24 -15.51 2.82 -22.85
N HIS A 25 -14.23 2.45 -22.98
CA HIS A 25 -13.87 1.12 -23.48
C HIS A 25 -14.28 -0.01 -22.52
N VAL A 26 -14.20 0.18 -21.20
CA VAL A 26 -14.70 -0.86 -20.28
C VAL A 26 -16.22 -0.99 -20.39
N HIS A 27 -16.93 0.13 -20.55
CA HIS A 27 -18.37 0.17 -20.78
C HIS A 27 -18.74 -0.55 -22.09
N ASP A 28 -18.15 -0.13 -23.20
CA ASP A 28 -18.46 -0.61 -24.55
C ASP A 28 -18.13 -2.10 -24.68
N LEU A 29 -16.97 -2.54 -24.16
CA LEU A 29 -16.65 -3.95 -24.07
C LEU A 29 -17.70 -4.74 -23.26
N THR A 30 -18.13 -4.21 -22.11
CA THR A 30 -19.12 -4.87 -21.26
C THR A 30 -20.47 -5.02 -21.98
N VAL A 31 -20.94 -3.96 -22.64
CA VAL A 31 -22.19 -3.97 -23.40
C VAL A 31 -22.10 -4.87 -24.63
N ALA A 32 -20.95 -4.86 -25.33
CA ALA A 32 -20.68 -5.76 -26.46
C ALA A 32 -20.74 -7.24 -26.07
N HIS A 33 -20.54 -7.57 -24.79
CA HIS A 33 -20.65 -8.92 -24.24
C HIS A 33 -22.01 -9.21 -23.58
N GLY A 34 -23.05 -8.47 -23.95
CA GLY A 34 -24.44 -8.78 -23.62
C GLY A 34 -24.93 -8.26 -22.27
N GLN A 35 -24.17 -7.40 -21.61
CA GLN A 35 -24.63 -6.73 -20.40
C GLN A 35 -25.50 -5.48 -20.74
N PRO A 36 -26.47 -5.13 -19.88
CA PRO A 36 -27.19 -3.87 -19.99
C PRO A 36 -26.26 -2.64 -19.91
N ASP A 37 -26.63 -1.54 -20.56
CA ASP A 37 -25.89 -0.26 -20.59
C ASP A 37 -25.48 0.24 -19.18
N TRP A 38 -26.42 0.24 -18.24
CA TRP A 38 -26.14 0.65 -16.87
C TRP A 38 -25.14 -0.27 -16.14
N ILE A 39 -25.11 -1.57 -16.48
CA ILE A 39 -24.10 -2.51 -15.98
C ILE A 39 -22.73 -2.21 -16.60
N GLY A 40 -22.69 -1.81 -17.87
CA GLY A 40 -21.49 -1.31 -18.53
C GLY A 40 -20.83 -0.20 -17.71
N TRP A 41 -21.60 0.81 -17.34
CA TRP A 41 -21.11 1.92 -16.53
C TRP A 41 -20.72 1.49 -15.13
N ALA A 42 -21.50 0.62 -14.50
CA ALA A 42 -21.18 0.09 -13.18
C ALA A 42 -19.85 -0.68 -13.17
N ASN A 43 -19.59 -1.52 -14.18
CA ASN A 43 -18.35 -2.26 -14.32
C ASN A 43 -17.16 -1.34 -14.61
N ALA A 44 -17.33 -0.34 -15.49
CA ALA A 44 -16.31 0.66 -15.75
C ALA A 44 -15.89 1.39 -14.46
N VAL A 45 -16.87 1.89 -13.69
CA VAL A 45 -16.63 2.55 -12.41
C VAL A 45 -15.95 1.60 -11.41
N ALA A 46 -16.44 0.36 -11.30
CA ALA A 46 -15.87 -0.61 -10.36
C ALA A 46 -14.41 -0.93 -10.67
N ILE A 47 -14.05 -1.15 -11.93
CA ILE A 47 -12.69 -1.51 -12.35
C ILE A 47 -11.74 -0.32 -12.17
N GLU A 48 -12.11 0.83 -12.71
CA GLU A 48 -11.24 2.01 -12.76
C GLU A 48 -11.04 2.64 -11.38
N LEU A 49 -12.12 2.80 -10.59
CA LEU A 49 -12.00 3.35 -9.23
C LEU A 49 -11.31 2.38 -8.27
N MET A 50 -11.46 1.06 -8.46
CA MET A 50 -10.74 0.09 -7.64
C MET A 50 -9.23 0.17 -7.88
N ALA A 51 -8.76 0.38 -9.12
CA ALA A 51 -7.35 0.61 -9.38
C ALA A 51 -6.81 1.85 -8.62
N ILE A 52 -7.55 2.96 -8.65
CA ILE A 52 -7.17 4.17 -7.91
C ILE A 52 -7.15 3.91 -6.40
N TYR A 53 -8.21 3.29 -5.86
CA TYR A 53 -8.33 2.95 -4.45
C TYR A 53 -7.18 2.05 -3.98
N LEU A 54 -6.84 1.01 -4.73
CA LEU A 54 -5.74 0.11 -4.39
C LEU A 54 -4.39 0.83 -4.41
N GLY A 55 -4.19 1.78 -5.34
CA GLY A 55 -3.02 2.68 -5.31
C GLY A 55 -2.95 3.51 -4.03
N LEU A 56 -4.07 4.07 -3.58
CA LEU A 56 -4.17 4.83 -2.32
C LEU A 56 -3.90 3.93 -1.11
N GLU A 57 -4.44 2.72 -1.10
CA GLU A 57 -4.24 1.74 -0.03
C GLU A 57 -2.78 1.26 0.05
N ILE A 58 -2.11 1.03 -1.09
CA ILE A 58 -0.66 0.76 -1.13
C ILE A 58 0.10 1.92 -0.48
N ARG A 59 -0.23 3.16 -0.85
CA ARG A 59 0.42 4.35 -0.26
C ARG A 59 0.18 4.41 1.25
N ALA A 60 -1.04 4.17 1.72
CA ALA A 60 -1.38 4.16 3.14
C ALA A 60 -0.63 3.06 3.90
N ARG A 61 -0.54 1.84 3.34
CA ARG A 61 0.23 0.73 3.92
C ARG A 61 1.71 1.01 4.01
N ARG A 62 2.32 1.58 2.97
CA ARG A 62 3.75 1.97 2.98
C ARG A 62 4.04 2.98 4.08
N ARG A 63 3.18 3.98 4.29
CA ARG A 63 3.32 4.94 5.39
C ARG A 63 3.20 4.30 6.77
N ALA A 64 2.40 3.25 6.89
CA ALA A 64 2.19 2.52 8.14
C ALA A 64 3.16 1.32 8.34
N GLY A 65 4.17 1.14 7.49
CA GLY A 65 5.09 0.00 7.56
C GLY A 65 4.43 -1.37 7.32
N ARG A 66 3.24 -1.41 6.70
CA ARG A 66 2.46 -2.65 6.46
C ARG A 66 2.81 -3.27 5.10
N LYS A 67 2.66 -4.59 4.99
CA LYS A 67 2.88 -5.36 3.75
C LYS A 67 1.88 -4.95 2.65
N VAL A 68 2.38 -4.75 1.44
CA VAL A 68 1.57 -4.33 0.26
C VAL A 68 1.28 -5.44 -0.75
N GLY A 69 1.92 -6.61 -0.62
CA GLY A 69 1.96 -7.66 -1.66
C GLY A 69 0.60 -7.97 -2.31
N PHE A 70 -0.38 -8.41 -1.51
CA PHE A 70 -1.71 -8.75 -2.04
C PHE A 70 -2.43 -7.54 -2.68
N VAL A 71 -2.33 -6.35 -2.10
CA VAL A 71 -2.94 -5.14 -2.67
C VAL A 71 -2.28 -4.74 -3.99
N ALA A 72 -0.96 -4.93 -4.10
CA ALA A 72 -0.23 -4.70 -5.34
C ALA A 72 -0.66 -5.69 -6.44
N VAL A 73 -0.88 -6.96 -6.09
CA VAL A 73 -1.41 -7.95 -7.04
C VAL A 73 -2.81 -7.56 -7.52
N LEU A 74 -3.70 -7.14 -6.62
CA LEU A 74 -5.02 -6.65 -7.01
C LEU A 74 -4.92 -5.43 -7.93
N LEU A 75 -4.06 -4.47 -7.60
CA LEU A 75 -3.86 -3.27 -8.43
C LEU A 75 -3.43 -3.65 -9.85
N ILE A 76 -2.46 -4.57 -9.97
CA ILE A 76 -2.00 -5.06 -11.27
C ILE A 76 -3.16 -5.74 -12.01
N GLY A 77 -3.97 -6.57 -11.32
CA GLY A 77 -5.14 -7.22 -11.92
C GLY A 77 -6.15 -6.22 -12.50
N PHE A 78 -6.54 -5.20 -11.74
CA PHE A 78 -7.47 -4.17 -12.21
C PHE A 78 -6.87 -3.30 -13.32
N ALA A 79 -5.57 -2.97 -13.25
CA ALA A 79 -4.88 -2.26 -14.31
C ALA A 79 -4.82 -3.07 -15.63
N LEU A 80 -4.64 -4.40 -15.53
CA LEU A 80 -4.67 -5.28 -16.70
C LEU A 80 -6.08 -5.43 -17.28
N LEU A 81 -7.13 -5.46 -16.44
CA LEU A 81 -8.51 -5.45 -16.91
C LEU A 81 -8.83 -4.16 -17.69
N SER A 82 -8.44 -3.01 -17.15
CA SER A 82 -8.56 -1.72 -17.84
C SER A 82 -7.86 -1.72 -19.20
N LEU A 83 -6.60 -2.18 -19.23
CA LEU A 83 -5.82 -2.27 -20.46
C LEU A 83 -6.43 -3.25 -21.48
N ALA A 84 -6.92 -4.39 -21.01
CA ALA A 84 -7.53 -5.40 -21.86
C ALA A 84 -8.79 -4.88 -22.56
N ALA A 85 -9.57 -4.00 -21.93
CA ALA A 85 -10.73 -3.38 -22.56
C ALA A 85 -10.35 -2.60 -23.82
N GLN A 86 -9.28 -1.80 -23.74
CA GLN A 86 -8.81 -1.01 -24.87
C GLN A 86 -8.28 -1.90 -26.00
N VAL A 87 -7.51 -2.93 -25.64
CA VAL A 87 -6.96 -3.89 -26.61
C VAL A 87 -8.06 -4.71 -27.29
N ALA A 88 -9.13 -5.06 -26.58
CA ALA A 88 -10.23 -5.85 -27.10
C ALA A 88 -11.09 -5.12 -28.14
N GLU A 89 -11.19 -3.80 -28.04
CA GLU A 89 -11.92 -2.96 -29.02
C GLU A 89 -11.07 -2.52 -30.21
N ALA A 90 -9.76 -2.70 -30.12
CA ALA A 90 -8.84 -2.30 -31.17
C ALA A 90 -8.91 -3.23 -32.39
N GLU A 91 -8.46 -2.71 -33.54
CA GLU A 91 -8.19 -3.55 -34.71
C GLU A 91 -7.19 -4.66 -34.36
N LEU A 92 -7.42 -5.86 -34.91
CA LEU A 92 -6.63 -7.06 -34.63
C LEU A 92 -5.26 -7.01 -35.32
N SER A 93 -4.42 -6.09 -34.89
CA SER A 93 -3.05 -5.88 -35.36
C SER A 93 -2.15 -5.46 -34.20
N VAL A 94 -0.84 -5.72 -34.34
CA VAL A 94 0.16 -5.31 -33.33
C VAL A 94 0.11 -3.81 -33.08
N TRP A 95 -0.03 -3.01 -34.14
CA TRP A 95 -0.13 -1.56 -34.02
C TRP A 95 -1.47 -1.11 -33.42
N GLY A 96 -2.57 -1.80 -33.73
CA GLY A 96 -3.87 -1.56 -33.11
C GLY A 96 -3.78 -1.69 -31.59
N TRP A 97 -3.19 -2.77 -31.09
CA TRP A 97 -3.01 -3.00 -29.65
C TRP A 97 -2.07 -2.00 -28.98
N ILE A 98 -0.95 -1.64 -29.64
CA ILE A 98 -0.01 -0.66 -29.10
C ILE A 98 -0.66 0.72 -28.96
N VAL A 99 -1.35 1.18 -30.01
CA VAL A 99 -2.02 2.49 -30.00
C VAL A 99 -3.19 2.48 -29.04
N ALA A 100 -3.96 1.39 -28.99
CA ALA A 100 -5.08 1.26 -28.06
C ALA A 100 -4.66 1.22 -26.60
N ALA A 101 -3.44 0.79 -26.27
CA ALA A 101 -2.94 0.81 -24.89
C ALA A 101 -2.64 2.21 -24.34
N VAL A 102 -2.48 3.20 -25.21
CA VAL A 102 -2.01 4.56 -24.85
C VAL A 102 -2.92 5.22 -23.79
N PRO A 103 -4.26 5.22 -23.91
CA PRO A 103 -5.13 5.84 -22.91
C PRO A 103 -4.99 5.23 -21.51
N SER A 104 -5.00 3.90 -21.34
CA SER A 104 -4.84 3.24 -20.03
C SER A 104 -3.48 3.58 -19.44
N LEU A 105 -2.41 3.51 -20.24
CA LEU A 105 -1.07 3.79 -19.75
C LEU A 105 -0.90 5.26 -19.34
N ALA A 106 -1.46 6.20 -20.11
CA ALA A 106 -1.46 7.61 -19.76
C ALA A 106 -2.26 7.87 -18.46
N PHE A 107 -3.43 7.25 -18.32
CA PHE A 107 -4.25 7.36 -17.12
C PHE A 107 -3.56 6.79 -15.89
N LEU A 108 -3.00 5.57 -15.97
CA LEU A 108 -2.26 4.94 -14.86
C LEU A 108 -1.02 5.74 -14.48
N ALA A 109 -0.28 6.26 -15.46
CA ALA A 109 0.86 7.14 -15.20
C ALA A 109 0.43 8.41 -14.46
N LEU A 110 -0.66 9.04 -14.89
CA LEU A 110 -1.22 10.20 -14.21
C LEU A 110 -1.68 9.87 -12.79
N VAL A 111 -2.46 8.80 -12.60
CA VAL A 111 -2.92 8.34 -11.28
C VAL A 111 -1.71 8.17 -10.37
N LYS A 112 -0.65 7.49 -10.83
CA LYS A 112 0.61 7.38 -10.09
C LYS A 112 1.19 8.75 -9.75
N VAL A 113 1.32 9.66 -10.71
CA VAL A 113 1.87 11.02 -10.48
C VAL A 113 1.05 11.76 -9.42
N VAL A 114 -0.27 11.75 -9.53
CA VAL A 114 -1.17 12.41 -8.57
C VAL A 114 -1.02 11.78 -7.18
N LEU A 115 -0.99 10.46 -7.08
CA LEU A 115 -0.82 9.75 -5.82
C LEU A 115 0.58 9.96 -5.20
N SER A 116 1.61 10.18 -6.00
CA SER A 116 2.97 10.46 -5.51
C SER A 116 3.20 11.93 -5.15
N SER A 117 2.44 12.86 -5.75
CA SER A 117 2.69 14.30 -5.64
C SER A 117 2.02 14.97 -4.44
N ALA A 118 1.27 14.25 -3.59
CA ALA A 118 0.59 14.93 -2.50
C ALA A 118 1.60 15.51 -1.50
N PRO A 119 1.50 16.81 -1.16
CA PRO A 119 2.36 17.44 -0.17
C PRO A 119 2.33 16.62 1.11
N ALA A 120 3.50 16.38 1.72
CA ALA A 120 3.52 16.17 3.14
C ALA A 120 2.88 17.44 3.74
N LEU A 121 1.66 17.32 4.30
CA LEU A 121 1.15 18.33 5.23
C LEU A 121 2.32 18.66 6.15
N ALA A 122 2.75 19.92 6.13
CA ALA A 122 3.89 20.41 6.86
C ALA A 122 3.88 19.84 8.28
N ALA A 123 4.70 18.82 8.52
CA ALA A 123 5.12 18.48 9.87
C ALA A 123 5.94 19.69 10.29
N GLY A 124 5.45 20.40 11.30
CA GLY A 124 5.80 21.78 11.62
C GLY A 124 7.29 22.06 11.55
N SER A 125 7.64 22.97 10.65
CA SER A 125 8.83 23.81 10.81
C SER A 125 8.42 24.98 11.69
N ASP A 126 8.64 24.85 12.99
CA ASP A 126 9.11 25.92 13.88
C ASP A 126 9.36 25.33 15.27
N ALA A 127 10.54 24.73 15.43
CA ALA A 127 11.26 24.81 16.70
C ALA A 127 12.55 25.58 16.39
N PRO A 128 12.80 26.75 17.00
CA PRO A 128 14.10 27.40 16.90
C PRO A 128 15.13 26.47 17.55
N ASP A 129 16.09 26.02 16.75
CA ASP A 129 17.32 25.40 17.22
C ASP A 129 18.13 26.47 17.95
N VAL A 130 17.85 26.66 19.25
CA VAL A 130 18.70 27.42 20.14
C VAL A 130 19.89 26.54 20.44
N ALA A 131 20.93 26.71 19.63
CA ALA A 131 22.29 26.34 19.99
C ALA A 131 22.68 27.12 21.26
N ASP A 132 22.54 26.47 22.42
CA ASP A 132 23.16 26.93 23.66
C ASP A 132 24.29 25.98 24.06
N LYS A 133 25.39 26.62 24.47
CA LYS A 133 26.68 26.01 24.73
C LYS A 133 26.67 25.35 26.12
N THR A 134 27.48 24.30 26.22
CA THR A 134 27.78 23.40 27.35
C THR A 134 27.93 24.08 28.73
N PRO A 135 27.69 23.34 29.83
CA PRO A 135 28.83 22.62 30.43
C PRO A 135 28.56 21.15 30.77
N ASP A 136 29.62 20.35 30.56
CA ASP A 136 29.79 18.98 31.03
C ASP A 136 29.39 18.82 32.50
N VAL A 137 28.43 17.92 32.75
CA VAL A 137 28.25 17.32 34.07
C VAL A 137 29.11 16.06 34.09
N GLU A 138 30.28 16.18 34.70
CA GLU A 138 31.17 15.07 35.01
C GLU A 138 30.48 14.14 36.02
N ILE A 139 29.90 13.05 35.51
CA ILE A 139 29.38 11.96 36.35
C ILE A 139 30.60 11.23 36.91
N THR A 140 30.95 11.52 38.17
CA THR A 140 31.90 10.71 38.93
C THR A 140 31.38 9.28 39.02
N VAL A 141 31.95 8.38 38.24
CA VAL A 141 31.73 6.93 38.33
C VAL A 141 32.36 6.45 39.64
N VAL A 142 31.55 6.30 40.69
CA VAL A 142 31.95 5.54 41.87
C VAL A 142 32.04 4.07 41.45
N LYS A 143 33.29 3.57 41.38
CA LYS A 143 33.64 2.18 41.11
C LYS A 143 33.03 1.28 42.21
N PRO A 144 32.16 0.30 41.91
CA PRO A 144 31.74 -0.68 42.90
C PRO A 144 32.93 -1.59 43.24
N GLN A 145 33.34 -1.58 44.50
CA GLN A 145 34.35 -2.47 45.04
C GLN A 145 33.77 -3.89 45.14
N GLN A 146 34.45 -4.84 44.48
CA GLN A 146 34.18 -6.27 44.58
C GLN A 146 34.44 -6.76 46.00
N ASP A 147 33.43 -7.35 46.63
CA ASP A 147 33.61 -8.42 47.62
C ASP A 147 33.09 -9.73 47.01
N GLU A 148 33.89 -10.78 47.17
CA GLU A 148 33.75 -12.11 46.59
C GLU A 148 32.70 -12.99 47.34
N PRO A 149 32.42 -14.23 46.92
CA PRO A 149 31.11 -14.71 46.47
C PRO A 149 30.30 -15.46 47.55
N THR A 150 28.99 -15.22 47.63
CA THR A 150 28.06 -16.11 48.35
C THR A 150 27.05 -16.72 47.37
N SER A 151 26.96 -18.05 47.43
CA SER A 151 26.17 -18.94 46.57
C SER A 151 24.68 -18.59 46.42
N PRO A 152 24.03 -19.03 45.31
CA PRO A 152 22.69 -18.59 44.94
C PRO A 152 21.62 -19.20 45.84
N VAL A 153 20.79 -18.37 46.44
CA VAL A 153 19.55 -18.82 47.10
C VAL A 153 18.52 -19.11 46.00
N ARG A 154 18.33 -20.41 45.73
CA ARG A 154 17.27 -20.94 44.86
C ARG A 154 15.91 -20.73 45.55
N PRO A 155 14.87 -20.22 44.86
CA PRO A 155 13.54 -20.13 45.46
C PRO A 155 13.01 -21.54 45.80
N PRO A 156 12.25 -21.70 46.89
CA PRO A 156 11.73 -23.00 47.28
C PRO A 156 10.79 -23.54 46.20
N LEU A 157 11.17 -24.68 45.60
CA LEU A 157 10.31 -25.47 44.74
C LEU A 157 9.16 -26.02 45.59
N ARG A 158 7.92 -25.60 45.31
CA ARG A 158 6.73 -26.21 45.89
C ARG A 158 6.65 -27.68 45.43
N PRO A 159 6.45 -28.65 46.33
CA PRO A 159 6.21 -30.03 45.91
C PRO A 159 4.90 -30.11 45.11
N VAL A 160 5.01 -30.53 43.85
CA VAL A 160 3.85 -31.00 43.08
C VAL A 160 3.56 -32.43 43.57
N PRO A 161 2.31 -32.77 43.95
CA PRO A 161 1.97 -34.14 44.32
C PRO A 161 2.21 -35.08 43.14
N LEU A 162 3.02 -36.11 43.35
CA LEU A 162 3.17 -37.22 42.43
C LEU A 162 1.85 -38.00 42.42
N VAL A 163 1.12 -37.94 41.31
CA VAL A 163 0.02 -38.87 41.03
C VAL A 163 0.65 -40.25 40.87
N ARG A 164 0.39 -41.13 41.84
CA ARG A 164 0.74 -42.55 41.77
C ARG A 164 -0.17 -43.18 40.72
N ILE A 165 0.43 -43.64 39.63
CA ILE A 165 -0.22 -44.49 38.64
C ILE A 165 -0.11 -45.91 39.16
N ASP A 166 -1.21 -46.47 39.67
CA ASP A 166 -1.28 -47.88 40.02
C ASP A 166 -1.53 -48.68 38.74
N ALA A 167 -0.49 -49.40 38.32
CA ALA A 167 -0.54 -50.41 37.28
C ALA A 167 -0.89 -51.76 37.92
N ALA A 168 -2.16 -52.13 37.85
CA ALA A 168 -2.60 -53.53 37.88
C ALA A 168 -4.06 -53.58 37.41
N GLU A 169 -4.32 -54.08 36.21
CA GLU A 169 -4.88 -55.43 36.09
C GLU A 169 -4.77 -55.92 34.63
N VAL A 170 -4.07 -57.03 34.48
CA VAL A 170 -4.01 -57.86 33.28
C VAL A 170 -5.23 -58.78 33.28
N GLY A 171 -5.96 -58.85 32.16
CA GLY A 171 -6.64 -60.07 31.74
C GLY A 171 -8.14 -59.98 31.49
N ARG A 172 -8.55 -59.91 30.23
CA ARG A 172 -9.13 -61.03 29.43
C ARG A 172 -9.60 -60.54 28.08
#